data_AF-A0A438JYK7-F1
#
_entry.id   AF-A0A438JYK7-F1
#
_cell.length_a   1.000
_cell.length_b   1.000
_cell.length_c   1.000
_cell.angle_alpha   90.00
_cell.angle_beta   90.00
_cell.angle_gamma   90.00
#
_symmetry.space_group_name_H-M   'P 1'
#
loop_
_entity.id
_entity.type
_entity.pdbx_description
1 polymer ?
#
loop_
_entity_poly.entity_id
_entity_poly.type
_entity_poly.pdbx_seq_one_letter_code
_entity_poly.pdbx_strand_id
1 'polypeptide(L)'
;MAGKTLDSITSQDIAALGIPSEEAEKLHQTLLQIITSCGAATPQTWSRISKELLNPDLPYSLHRMMYYGCYSHFGPDPPAWLPDPENVMLTNVGQLLERRGKEFLGSRYKDPISSFSDFQKFSVSNPEVYWKTVLDELSISFSVPPQCVLYDNPSRENGLSYPGGQWLPGAFINPARNCLSVNDKRTLDDTVVIWHDEGDGGMPINRMTLEELRREVWYATFYLTTVV
;
A
#
# COMPACT_ATOMS: atom_id res chain seq x y z
N MET A 1 0.28 -30.84 -5.19
CA MET A 1 1.33 -31.63 -5.86
C MET A 1 2.67 -31.06 -5.41
N ALA A 2 3.51 -31.84 -4.75
CA ALA A 2 4.86 -31.40 -4.41
C ALA A 2 5.65 -31.27 -5.73
N GLY A 3 5.87 -30.03 -6.17
CA GLY A 3 6.70 -29.74 -7.33
C GLY A 3 8.18 -29.98 -7.03
N LYS A 4 8.99 -30.12 -8.07
CA LYS A 4 10.45 -30.09 -7.97
C LYS A 4 10.91 -28.80 -7.29
N THR A 5 11.90 -28.89 -6.40
CA THR A 5 12.58 -27.70 -5.85
C THR A 5 13.39 -27.02 -6.96
N LEU A 6 13.64 -25.71 -6.85
CA LEU A 6 14.33 -24.96 -7.91
C LEU A 6 15.69 -25.54 -8.30
N ASP A 7 16.44 -26.05 -7.34
CA ASP A 7 17.76 -26.68 -7.52
C ASP A 7 17.71 -28.05 -8.23
N SER A 8 16.53 -28.68 -8.29
CA SER A 8 16.31 -29.96 -8.97
C SER A 8 15.72 -29.82 -10.38
N ILE A 9 15.42 -28.59 -10.82
CA ILE A 9 14.90 -28.31 -12.17
C ILE A 9 16.05 -28.33 -13.17
N THR A 10 15.89 -29.08 -14.26
CA THR A 10 16.85 -29.18 -15.36
C THR A 10 16.35 -28.47 -16.62
N SER A 11 17.24 -28.23 -17.61
CA SER A 11 16.83 -27.67 -18.92
C SER A 11 15.87 -28.61 -19.66
N GLN A 12 15.99 -29.93 -19.45
CA GLN A 12 15.07 -30.91 -20.01
C GLN A 12 13.67 -30.77 -19.41
N ASP A 13 13.56 -30.46 -18.11
CA ASP A 13 12.26 -30.20 -17.46
C ASP A 13 11.59 -28.96 -18.05
N ILE A 14 12.37 -27.91 -18.35
CA ILE A 14 11.88 -26.68 -18.98
C ILE A 14 11.45 -26.94 -20.42
N ALA A 15 12.26 -27.67 -21.20
CA ALA A 15 11.94 -28.02 -22.59
C ALA A 15 10.68 -28.89 -22.68
N ALA A 16 10.45 -29.77 -21.70
CA ALA A 16 9.24 -30.59 -21.61
C ALA A 16 7.93 -29.77 -21.48
N LEU A 17 8.02 -28.47 -21.16
CA LEU A 17 6.87 -27.56 -21.11
C LEU A 17 6.49 -26.97 -22.48
N GLY A 18 7.13 -27.41 -23.56
CA GLY A 18 6.89 -26.92 -24.92
C GLY A 18 7.77 -25.72 -25.30
N ILE A 19 8.82 -25.46 -24.53
CA ILE A 19 9.80 -24.40 -24.80
C ILE A 19 10.93 -24.98 -25.68
N PRO A 20 11.37 -24.29 -26.76
CA PRO A 20 12.49 -24.75 -27.58
C PRO A 20 13.76 -24.99 -26.76
N SER A 21 14.52 -26.05 -27.09
CA SER A 21 15.68 -26.47 -26.28
C SER A 21 16.72 -25.37 -26.04
N GLU A 22 17.00 -24.54 -27.05
CA GLU A 22 17.95 -23.43 -26.92
C GLU A 22 17.46 -22.38 -25.91
N GLU A 23 16.17 -22.06 -25.93
CA GLU A 23 15.55 -21.13 -24.99
C GLU A 23 15.45 -21.74 -23.58
N ALA A 24 15.14 -23.04 -23.49
CA ALA A 24 15.13 -23.77 -22.24
C ALA A 24 16.51 -23.80 -21.55
N GLU A 25 17.59 -23.93 -22.32
CA GLU A 25 18.97 -23.83 -21.80
C GLU A 25 19.28 -22.43 -21.28
N LYS A 26 18.90 -21.37 -22.01
CA LYS A 26 19.07 -19.97 -21.57
C LYS A 26 18.31 -19.71 -20.27
N LEU A 27 17.04 -20.11 -20.20
CA LEU A 27 16.21 -19.98 -18.99
C LEU A 27 16.81 -20.75 -17.81
N HIS A 28 17.33 -21.96 -18.03
CA HIS A 28 18.01 -22.73 -16.99
C HIS A 28 19.28 -22.04 -16.49
N GLN A 29 20.10 -21.48 -17.39
CA GLN A 29 21.30 -20.75 -17.00
C GLN A 29 20.96 -19.52 -16.15
N THR A 30 19.95 -18.74 -16.54
CA THR A 30 19.44 -17.61 -15.73
C THR A 30 18.95 -18.09 -14.37
N LEU A 31 18.21 -19.20 -14.30
CA LEU A 31 17.76 -19.80 -13.04
C LEU A 31 18.94 -20.15 -12.12
N LEU A 32 19.98 -20.81 -12.64
CA LEU A 32 21.16 -21.17 -11.87
C LEU A 32 21.92 -19.94 -11.35
N GLN A 33 22.00 -18.87 -12.15
CA GLN A 33 22.60 -17.61 -11.71
C GLN A 33 21.82 -17.00 -10.54
N ILE A 34 20.48 -16.97 -10.64
CA ILE A 34 19.63 -16.48 -9.55
C ILE A 34 19.82 -17.33 -8.29
N ILE A 35 19.73 -18.66 -8.40
CA ILE A 35 19.91 -19.58 -7.26
C ILE A 35 21.28 -19.41 -6.62
N THR A 36 22.34 -19.28 -7.42
CA THR A 36 23.71 -19.09 -6.91
C THR A 36 23.84 -17.78 -6.12
N SER A 37 23.15 -16.72 -6.55
CA SER A 37 23.22 -15.40 -5.90
C SER A 37 22.34 -15.25 -4.66
N CYS A 38 21.15 -15.86 -4.66
CA CYS A 38 20.11 -15.60 -3.65
C CYS A 38 19.75 -16.84 -2.81
N GLY A 39 20.16 -18.05 -3.21
CA GLY A 39 19.70 -19.33 -2.66
C GLY A 39 18.41 -19.84 -3.31
N ALA A 40 18.13 -21.15 -3.22
CA ALA A 40 16.98 -21.75 -3.90
C ALA A 40 15.60 -21.48 -3.25
N ALA A 41 15.55 -20.98 -2.02
CA ALA A 41 14.32 -20.88 -1.23
C ALA A 41 14.22 -19.57 -0.44
N THR A 42 14.65 -18.45 -1.04
CA THR A 42 14.59 -17.13 -0.40
C THR A 42 13.55 -16.22 -1.08
N PRO A 43 12.96 -15.26 -0.35
CA PRO A 43 12.06 -14.24 -0.92
C PRO A 43 12.66 -13.50 -2.13
N GLN A 44 13.98 -13.26 -2.10
CA GLN A 44 14.73 -12.60 -3.16
C GLN A 44 14.72 -13.42 -4.45
N THR A 45 14.76 -14.74 -4.35
CA THR A 45 14.76 -15.65 -5.50
C THR A 45 13.49 -15.54 -6.32
N TRP A 46 12.30 -15.53 -5.68
CA TRP A 46 11.05 -15.32 -6.40
C TRP A 46 10.99 -13.95 -7.08
N SER A 47 11.42 -12.89 -6.37
CA SER A 47 11.48 -11.53 -6.93
C SER A 47 12.30 -11.48 -8.22
N ARG A 48 13.50 -12.04 -8.22
CA ARG A 48 14.36 -12.09 -9.42
C ARG A 48 13.78 -12.98 -10.51
N ILE A 49 13.25 -14.15 -10.19
CA ILE A 49 12.59 -15.03 -11.17
C ILE A 49 11.46 -14.28 -11.89
N SER A 50 10.60 -13.59 -11.14
CA SER A 50 9.45 -12.88 -11.71
C SER A 50 9.83 -11.67 -12.59
N LYS A 51 11.01 -11.07 -12.38
CA LYS A 51 11.48 -9.87 -13.08
C LYS A 51 12.47 -10.15 -14.21
N GLU A 52 13.31 -11.19 -14.05
CA GLU A 52 14.47 -11.44 -14.92
C GLU A 52 14.33 -12.72 -15.75
N LEU A 53 13.58 -13.71 -15.28
CA LEU A 53 13.42 -15.01 -15.95
C LEU A 53 12.07 -15.12 -16.65
N LEU A 54 10.99 -14.75 -15.97
CA LEU A 54 9.63 -14.88 -16.48
C LEU A 54 9.20 -13.66 -17.30
N ASN A 55 8.41 -13.91 -18.34
CA ASN A 55 7.72 -12.88 -19.12
C ASN A 55 6.32 -13.39 -19.54
N PRO A 56 5.41 -12.50 -19.97
CA PRO A 56 4.03 -12.88 -20.30
C PRO A 56 3.86 -13.87 -21.46
N ASP A 57 4.85 -13.97 -22.35
CA ASP A 57 4.79 -14.85 -23.53
C ASP A 57 5.19 -16.30 -23.21
N LEU A 58 5.83 -16.54 -22.05
CA LEU A 58 6.22 -17.88 -21.61
C LEU A 58 5.01 -18.71 -21.12
N PRO A 59 5.00 -20.04 -21.36
CA PRO A 59 3.90 -20.91 -20.95
C PRO A 59 3.60 -20.84 -19.45
N TYR A 60 2.32 -20.73 -19.07
CA TYR A 60 1.88 -20.70 -17.66
C TYR A 60 2.42 -21.87 -16.82
N SER A 61 2.62 -23.04 -17.44
CA SER A 61 3.23 -24.20 -16.80
C SER A 61 4.64 -23.92 -16.26
N LEU A 62 5.43 -23.08 -16.94
CA LEU A 62 6.75 -22.64 -16.49
C LEU A 62 6.63 -21.71 -15.27
N HIS A 63 5.76 -20.71 -15.35
CA HIS A 63 5.48 -19.80 -14.23
C HIS A 63 5.12 -20.59 -12.97
N ARG A 64 4.25 -21.60 -13.13
CA ARG A 64 3.82 -22.49 -12.05
C ARG A 64 4.96 -23.36 -11.52
N MET A 65 5.81 -23.90 -12.38
CA MET A 65 6.98 -24.69 -11.99
C MET A 65 7.96 -23.85 -11.16
N MET A 66 8.28 -22.64 -11.61
CA MET A 66 9.18 -21.74 -10.90
C MET A 66 8.60 -21.27 -9.57
N TYR A 67 7.32 -20.92 -9.55
CA TYR A 67 6.64 -20.46 -8.34
C TYR A 67 6.63 -21.52 -7.23
N TYR A 68 6.10 -22.72 -7.52
CA TYR A 68 6.04 -23.78 -6.52
C TYR A 68 7.40 -24.40 -6.21
N GLY A 69 8.36 -24.34 -7.14
CA GLY A 69 9.73 -24.72 -6.85
C GLY A 69 10.38 -23.75 -5.85
N CYS A 70 10.12 -22.44 -5.98
CA CYS A 70 10.67 -21.42 -5.07
C CYS A 70 10.05 -21.51 -3.68
N TYR A 71 8.76 -21.85 -3.60
CA TYR A 71 7.98 -21.92 -2.37
C TYR A 71 7.73 -23.35 -1.88
N SER A 72 8.56 -24.31 -2.29
CA SER A 72 8.42 -25.73 -1.95
C SER A 72 8.33 -26.00 -0.43
N HIS A 73 8.89 -25.10 0.38
CA HIS A 73 8.95 -25.20 1.84
C HIS A 73 8.16 -24.09 2.58
N PHE A 74 7.41 -23.24 1.88
CA PHE A 74 6.76 -22.07 2.48
C PHE A 74 5.45 -22.41 3.21
N GLY A 75 4.79 -23.51 2.84
CA GLY A 75 3.48 -23.91 3.36
C GLY A 75 2.40 -23.89 2.28
N PRO A 76 1.11 -23.99 2.64
CA PRO A 76 0.01 -24.12 1.67
C PRO A 76 -0.23 -22.85 0.84
N ASP A 77 0.06 -21.68 1.42
CA ASP A 77 -0.33 -20.38 0.86
C ASP A 77 0.88 -19.44 0.69
N PRO A 78 1.77 -19.72 -0.29
CA PRO A 78 2.84 -18.80 -0.60
C PRO A 78 2.34 -17.46 -1.12
N PRO A 79 3.08 -16.35 -0.88
CA PRO A 79 2.70 -15.06 -1.41
C PRO A 79 2.89 -15.06 -2.93
N ALA A 80 1.91 -14.56 -3.67
CA ALA A 80 2.05 -14.39 -5.13
C ALA A 80 2.98 -13.21 -5.47
N TRP A 81 3.06 -12.23 -4.57
CA TRP A 81 3.83 -11.01 -4.74
C TRP A 81 4.42 -10.57 -3.40
N LEU A 82 5.60 -9.97 -3.46
CA LEU A 82 6.28 -9.37 -2.32
C LEU A 82 6.65 -7.93 -2.69
N PRO A 83 6.46 -6.96 -1.78
CA PRO A 83 6.90 -5.60 -2.03
C PRO A 83 8.42 -5.54 -2.14
N ASP A 84 8.90 -4.76 -3.10
CA ASP A 84 10.32 -4.44 -3.20
C ASP A 84 10.76 -3.65 -1.96
N PRO A 85 11.83 -4.06 -1.25
CA PRO A 85 12.31 -3.32 -0.09
C PRO A 85 12.54 -1.83 -0.36
N GLU A 86 13.03 -1.47 -1.54
CA GLU A 86 13.23 -0.06 -1.92
C GLU A 86 11.89 0.67 -2.04
N ASN A 87 10.87 0.03 -2.62
CA ASN A 87 9.54 0.61 -2.75
C ASN A 87 8.84 0.78 -1.40
N VAL A 88 9.11 -0.11 -0.42
CA VAL A 88 8.54 0.05 0.93
C VAL A 88 8.95 1.38 1.54
N MET A 89 10.21 1.79 1.37
CA MET A 89 10.74 3.05 1.89
C MET A 89 10.07 4.27 1.26
N LEU A 90 9.53 4.13 0.04
CA LEU A 90 8.83 5.20 -0.67
C LEU A 90 7.35 5.32 -0.27
N THR A 91 6.79 4.33 0.44
CA THR A 91 5.42 4.42 0.93
C THR A 91 5.29 5.48 2.03
N ASN A 92 4.11 6.10 2.16
CA ASN A 92 3.86 7.09 3.22
C ASN A 92 4.13 6.51 4.63
N VAL A 93 3.76 5.25 4.87
CA VAL A 93 4.02 4.59 6.16
C VAL A 93 5.51 4.25 6.34
N GLY A 94 6.20 3.86 5.27
CA GLY A 94 7.64 3.64 5.27
C GLY A 94 8.39 4.91 5.65
N GLN A 95 8.09 6.03 4.98
CA GLN A 95 8.68 7.33 5.28
C GLN A 95 8.35 7.80 6.70
N LEU A 96 7.13 7.57 7.19
CA LEU A 96 6.75 7.89 8.57
C LEU A 96 7.59 7.10 9.58
N LEU A 97 7.75 5.79 9.37
CA LEU A 97 8.54 4.93 10.23
C LEU A 97 10.04 5.27 10.17
N GLU A 98 10.57 5.65 9.02
CA GLU A 98 11.94 6.14 8.92
C GLU A 98 12.17 7.41 9.74
N ARG A 99 11.25 8.38 9.66
CA ARG A 99 11.37 9.64 10.40
C ARG A 99 11.14 9.46 11.90
N ARG A 100 10.12 8.67 12.27
CA ARG A 100 9.53 8.67 13.63
C ARG A 100 9.42 7.30 14.28
N GLY A 101 9.88 6.23 13.63
CA GLY A 101 9.75 4.86 14.15
C GLY A 101 10.40 4.65 15.52
N LYS A 102 11.52 5.34 15.78
CA LYS A 102 12.16 5.35 17.11
C LYS A 102 11.32 6.05 18.18
N GLU A 103 10.50 7.03 17.82
CA GLU A 103 9.56 7.67 18.76
C GLU A 103 8.47 6.67 19.20
N PHE A 104 8.00 5.82 18.28
CA PHE A 104 6.94 4.85 18.56
C PHE A 104 7.45 3.60 19.28
N LEU A 105 8.59 3.06 18.83
CA LEU A 105 9.06 1.73 19.26
C LEU A 105 10.37 1.76 20.07
N GLY A 106 11.00 2.93 20.21
CA GLY A 106 12.26 3.09 20.93
C GLY A 106 13.40 2.27 20.30
N SER A 107 14.18 1.61 21.16
CA SER A 107 15.29 0.74 20.74
C SER A 107 14.84 -0.53 19.98
N ARG A 108 13.54 -0.84 19.97
CA ARG A 108 13.00 -1.98 19.21
C ARG A 108 12.82 -1.67 17.73
N TYR A 109 12.79 -0.39 17.35
CA TYR A 109 12.72 -0.01 15.94
C TYR A 109 13.99 -0.42 15.20
N LYS A 110 13.83 -1.13 14.08
CA LYS A 110 14.93 -1.53 13.19
C LYS A 110 14.80 -0.87 11.82
N ASP A 111 13.76 -1.25 11.10
CA ASP A 111 13.40 -0.75 9.77
C ASP A 111 11.87 -0.83 9.57
N PRO A 112 11.30 -0.19 8.53
CA PRO A 112 9.85 -0.11 8.35
C PRO A 112 9.19 -1.46 8.09
N ILE A 113 9.90 -2.44 7.53
CA ILE A 113 9.35 -3.76 7.20
C ILE A 113 9.31 -4.62 8.47
N SER A 114 10.47 -4.85 9.09
CA SER A 114 10.59 -5.75 10.23
C SER A 114 9.88 -5.22 11.48
N SER A 115 9.73 -3.88 11.58
CA SER A 115 9.08 -3.23 12.72
C SER A 115 7.58 -3.00 12.52
N PHE A 116 7.03 -3.27 11.33
CA PHE A 116 5.62 -2.95 11.02
C PHE A 116 4.64 -3.64 11.96
N SER A 117 4.88 -4.91 12.32
CA SER A 117 4.02 -5.64 13.25
C SER A 117 4.01 -4.99 14.64
N ASP A 118 5.16 -4.53 15.13
CA ASP A 118 5.24 -3.86 16.42
C ASP A 118 4.65 -2.45 16.36
N PHE A 119 4.76 -1.76 15.24
CA PHE A 119 4.05 -0.50 14.99
C PHE A 119 2.54 -0.69 14.97
N GLN A 120 2.03 -1.76 14.36
CA GLN A 120 0.61 -2.10 14.39
C GLN A 120 0.14 -2.35 15.82
N LYS A 121 0.86 -3.13 16.63
CA LYS A 121 0.54 -3.31 18.05
C LYS A 121 0.56 -1.99 18.80
N PHE A 122 1.56 -1.15 18.54
CA PHE A 122 1.65 0.19 19.12
C PHE A 122 0.41 1.04 18.78
N SER A 123 -0.08 1.01 17.54
CA SER A 123 -1.26 1.78 17.11
C SER A 123 -2.53 1.40 17.89
N VAL A 124 -2.67 0.12 18.25
CA VAL A 124 -3.80 -0.39 19.04
C VAL A 124 -3.65 -0.02 20.51
N SER A 125 -2.44 -0.15 21.07
CA SER A 125 -2.20 0.13 22.49
C SER A 125 -2.09 1.62 22.82
N ASN A 126 -1.80 2.48 21.83
CA ASN A 126 -1.58 3.92 22.02
C ASN A 126 -2.39 4.74 21.00
N PRO A 127 -3.73 4.60 20.96
CA PRO A 127 -4.56 5.26 19.95
C PRO A 127 -4.44 6.78 20.00
N GLU A 128 -4.28 7.37 21.20
CA GLU A 128 -4.13 8.82 21.38
C GLU A 128 -2.88 9.37 20.65
N VAL A 129 -1.76 8.65 20.72
CA VAL A 129 -0.50 9.06 20.09
C VAL A 129 -0.53 8.77 18.59
N TYR A 130 -1.01 7.58 18.23
CA TYR A 130 -1.07 7.12 16.85
C TYR A 130 -1.98 8.00 16.00
N TRP A 131 -3.23 8.23 16.43
CA TRP A 131 -4.17 8.99 15.61
C TRP A 131 -3.86 10.48 15.57
N LYS A 132 -3.32 11.09 16.63
CA LYS A 132 -2.77 12.45 16.54
C LYS A 132 -1.71 12.55 15.45
N THR A 133 -0.77 11.61 15.45
CA THR A 133 0.26 11.53 14.42
C THR A 133 -0.34 11.38 13.02
N VAL A 134 -1.33 10.50 12.84
CA VAL A 134 -1.99 10.31 11.53
C VAL A 134 -2.69 11.60 11.08
N LEU A 135 -3.42 12.27 11.97
CA LEU A 135 -4.11 13.52 11.66
C LEU A 135 -3.13 14.64 11.28
N ASP A 136 -1.99 14.71 11.96
CA ASP A 136 -0.91 15.65 11.65
C ASP A 136 -0.26 15.35 10.29
N GLU A 137 0.06 14.08 10.00
CA GLU A 137 0.63 13.66 8.71
C GLU A 137 -0.36 13.88 7.54
N LEU A 138 -1.66 13.77 7.79
CA LEU A 138 -2.72 14.12 6.85
C LEU A 138 -2.98 15.64 6.76
N SER A 139 -2.31 16.45 7.58
CA SER A 139 -2.49 17.91 7.67
C SER A 139 -3.94 18.32 7.95
N ILE A 140 -4.64 17.56 8.80
CA ILE A 140 -6.02 17.85 9.16
C ILE A 140 -6.10 19.10 10.03
N SER A 141 -6.83 20.09 9.54
CA SER A 141 -7.06 21.37 10.19
C SER A 141 -8.39 21.37 10.95
N PHE A 142 -8.29 21.61 12.25
CA PHE A 142 -9.43 21.82 13.15
C PHE A 142 -9.59 23.31 13.45
N SER A 143 -10.83 23.81 13.48
CA SER A 143 -11.11 25.15 14.04
C SER A 143 -11.14 25.13 15.56
N VAL A 144 -11.55 24.00 16.15
CA VAL A 144 -11.41 23.70 17.57
C VAL A 144 -10.83 22.29 17.69
N PRO A 145 -9.67 22.11 18.33
CA PRO A 145 -9.04 20.80 18.44
C PRO A 145 -9.87 19.84 19.31
N PRO A 146 -9.78 18.52 19.07
CA PRO A 146 -10.41 17.52 19.93
C PRO A 146 -9.85 17.54 21.36
N GLN A 147 -10.68 17.15 22.34
CA GLN A 147 -10.24 16.94 23.72
C GLN A 147 -9.34 15.71 23.86
N CYS A 148 -9.67 14.63 23.15
CA CYS A 148 -8.88 13.41 23.00
C CYS A 148 -9.21 12.74 21.66
N VAL A 149 -8.49 11.70 21.28
CA VAL A 149 -8.75 10.92 20.05
C VAL A 149 -10.02 10.08 20.21
N LEU A 150 -10.13 9.35 21.31
CA LEU A 150 -11.24 8.42 21.56
C LEU A 150 -11.64 8.54 23.02
N TYR A 151 -12.90 8.89 23.24
CA TYR A 151 -13.53 8.83 24.56
C TYR A 151 -14.37 7.56 24.64
N ASP A 152 -13.86 6.62 25.43
CA ASP A 152 -14.53 5.37 25.80
C ASP A 152 -15.19 5.57 27.16
N ASN A 153 -16.51 5.35 27.26
CA ASN A 153 -17.24 5.46 28.52
C ASN A 153 -17.59 4.06 29.07
N PRO A 154 -16.73 3.48 29.92
CA PRO A 154 -16.92 2.12 30.45
C PRO A 154 -18.11 1.99 31.42
N SER A 155 -18.77 3.09 31.79
CA SER A 155 -19.89 3.10 32.73
C SER A 155 -21.25 2.76 32.11
N ARG A 156 -21.31 2.46 30.80
CA ARG A 156 -22.50 1.81 30.20
C ARG A 156 -22.56 0.36 30.68
N GLU A 157 -23.75 -0.10 31.06
CA GLU A 157 -24.04 -1.31 31.88
C GLU A 157 -23.38 -2.65 31.47
N ASN A 158 -22.67 -2.72 30.33
CA ASN A 158 -21.97 -3.91 29.84
C ASN A 158 -20.44 -3.78 29.74
N GLY A 159 -19.82 -2.71 30.27
CA GLY A 159 -18.35 -2.55 30.31
C GLY A 159 -17.65 -2.47 28.95
N LEU A 160 -18.42 -2.39 27.87
CA LEU A 160 -17.95 -2.23 26.50
C LEU A 160 -18.69 -1.04 25.88
N SER A 161 -17.96 -0.01 25.44
CA SER A 161 -18.53 1.11 24.66
C SER A 161 -18.82 0.75 23.20
N TYR A 162 -19.04 -0.53 22.89
CA TYR A 162 -19.41 -0.97 21.55
C TYR A 162 -20.88 -1.45 21.50
N PRO A 163 -21.73 -0.82 20.67
CA PRO A 163 -21.49 0.44 19.94
C PRO A 163 -21.51 1.67 20.87
N GLY A 164 -20.75 2.73 20.55
CA GLY A 164 -20.81 3.98 21.33
C GLY A 164 -19.51 4.77 21.60
N GLY A 165 -18.34 4.35 21.11
CA GLY A 165 -17.10 5.14 21.23
C GLY A 165 -17.21 6.50 20.54
N GLN A 166 -16.79 7.58 21.23
CA GLN A 166 -16.81 8.94 20.69
C GLN A 166 -15.41 9.33 20.17
N TRP A 167 -15.29 9.52 18.86
CA TRP A 167 -14.05 9.94 18.23
C TRP A 167 -13.96 11.46 18.17
N LEU A 168 -12.78 12.00 18.50
CA LEU A 168 -12.45 13.42 18.44
C LEU A 168 -13.48 14.33 19.15
N PRO A 169 -13.94 14.00 20.38
CA PRO A 169 -14.97 14.77 21.06
C PRO A 169 -14.60 16.25 21.21
N GLY A 170 -15.58 17.11 20.95
CA GLY A 170 -15.43 18.56 21.01
C GLY A 170 -14.69 19.18 19.83
N ALA A 171 -14.20 18.38 18.87
CA ALA A 171 -13.55 18.92 17.69
C ALA A 171 -14.55 19.60 16.75
N PHE A 172 -14.12 20.71 16.15
CA PHE A 172 -14.82 21.34 15.04
C PHE A 172 -13.94 21.28 13.80
N ILE A 173 -14.48 20.68 12.74
CA ILE A 173 -13.79 20.47 11.47
C ILE A 173 -14.70 20.90 10.32
N ASN A 174 -14.10 21.47 9.28
CA ASN A 174 -14.76 21.68 8.00
C ASN A 174 -14.08 20.78 6.95
N PRO A 175 -14.74 19.69 6.52
CA PRO A 175 -14.18 18.78 5.52
C PRO A 175 -13.89 19.47 4.19
N ALA A 176 -14.80 20.33 3.71
CA ALA A 176 -14.59 21.07 2.47
C ALA A 176 -13.35 21.97 2.56
N ARG A 177 -13.13 22.64 3.70
CA ARG A 177 -11.89 23.41 3.92
C ARG A 177 -10.65 22.52 3.84
N ASN A 178 -10.65 21.36 4.48
CA ASN A 178 -9.52 20.44 4.44
C ASN A 178 -9.24 19.92 3.02
N CYS A 179 -10.28 19.53 2.28
CA CYS A 179 -10.14 19.03 0.92
C CYS A 179 -9.72 20.11 -0.08
N LEU A 180 -10.18 21.34 0.12
CA LEU A 180 -9.99 22.42 -0.84
C LEU A 180 -8.80 23.32 -0.49
N SER A 181 -8.15 23.20 0.67
CA SER A 181 -7.01 24.06 1.02
C SER A 181 -5.77 23.79 0.16
N VAL A 182 -4.94 24.83 -0.02
CA VAL A 182 -3.59 24.69 -0.59
C VAL A 182 -2.65 24.20 0.51
N ASN A 183 -1.58 23.52 0.14
CA ASN A 183 -0.54 23.05 1.06
C ASN A 183 0.80 22.91 0.32
N ASP A 184 1.84 22.46 1.02
CA ASP A 184 3.20 22.33 0.47
C ASP A 184 3.31 21.40 -0.75
N LYS A 185 2.30 20.57 -0.99
CA LYS A 185 2.21 19.63 -2.12
C LYS A 185 1.10 19.98 -3.11
N ARG A 186 0.31 21.03 -2.87
CA ARG A 186 -0.86 21.38 -3.68
C ARG A 186 -1.05 22.88 -3.83
N THR A 187 -1.12 23.34 -5.07
CA THR A 187 -1.39 24.71 -5.50
C THR A 187 -2.79 24.86 -6.10
N LEU A 188 -3.16 26.10 -6.44
CA LEU A 188 -4.46 26.40 -7.06
C LEU A 188 -4.59 25.85 -8.49
N ASP A 189 -3.47 25.75 -9.22
CA ASP A 189 -3.42 25.34 -10.61
C ASP A 189 -3.42 23.81 -10.79
N ASP A 190 -3.26 23.06 -9.69
CA ASP A 190 -3.24 21.60 -9.74
C ASP A 190 -4.61 21.04 -10.14
N THR A 191 -4.61 20.06 -11.04
CA THR A 191 -5.83 19.32 -11.40
C THR A 191 -6.28 18.43 -10.23
N VAL A 192 -7.53 18.61 -9.78
CA VAL A 192 -8.10 17.88 -8.63
C VAL A 192 -9.31 17.03 -8.97
N VAL A 193 -9.98 17.32 -10.09
CA VAL A 193 -11.03 16.45 -10.64
C VAL A 193 -10.71 16.14 -12.09
N ILE A 194 -10.84 14.87 -12.44
CA ILE A 194 -10.70 14.35 -13.80
C ILE A 194 -11.94 13.51 -14.07
N TRP A 195 -12.66 13.80 -15.13
CA TRP A 195 -13.86 13.04 -15.51
C TRP A 195 -13.95 12.90 -17.02
N HIS A 196 -14.74 11.94 -17.46
CA HIS A 196 -15.02 11.71 -18.87
C HIS A 196 -16.51 11.39 -19.01
N ASP A 197 -17.15 12.03 -19.98
CA ASP A 197 -18.58 11.89 -20.18
C ASP A 197 -18.89 10.60 -20.94
N GLU A 198 -19.99 9.94 -20.56
CA GLU A 198 -20.42 8.71 -21.24
C GLU A 198 -20.77 9.00 -22.70
N GLY A 199 -20.30 8.13 -23.61
CA GLY A 199 -20.58 8.24 -25.05
C GLY A 199 -19.62 9.15 -25.82
N ASP A 200 -18.63 9.75 -25.16
CA ASP A 200 -17.76 10.76 -25.76
C ASP A 200 -16.51 10.14 -26.43
N GLY A 201 -16.75 9.15 -27.30
CA GLY A 201 -15.80 8.19 -27.88
C GLY A 201 -14.67 8.76 -28.75
N GLY A 202 -13.83 9.61 -28.16
CA GLY A 202 -12.69 10.26 -28.78
C GLY A 202 -12.39 11.67 -28.24
N MET A 203 -13.23 12.22 -27.37
CA MET A 203 -13.01 13.55 -26.80
C MET A 203 -11.94 13.54 -25.70
N PRO A 204 -11.21 14.64 -25.49
CA PRO A 204 -10.26 14.76 -24.40
C PRO A 204 -10.94 14.58 -23.03
N ILE A 205 -10.20 14.02 -22.09
CA ILE A 205 -10.65 13.90 -20.70
C ILE A 205 -10.80 15.30 -20.10
N ASN A 206 -11.95 15.57 -19.45
CA ASN A 206 -12.21 16.82 -18.76
C ASN A 206 -11.37 16.92 -17.47
N ARG A 207 -11.00 18.14 -17.12
CA ARG A 207 -10.16 18.44 -15.95
C ARG A 207 -10.66 19.69 -15.27
N MET A 208 -10.52 19.73 -13.94
CA MET A 208 -10.82 20.89 -13.14
C MET A 208 -9.68 21.15 -12.15
N THR A 209 -9.20 22.38 -12.11
CA THR A 209 -8.17 22.81 -11.17
C THR A 209 -8.75 23.00 -9.76
N LEU A 210 -7.88 23.11 -8.76
CA LEU A 210 -8.32 23.41 -7.40
C LEU A 210 -9.04 24.76 -7.31
N GLU A 211 -8.57 25.77 -8.05
CA GLU A 211 -9.23 27.07 -8.12
C GLU A 211 -10.65 26.97 -8.65
N GLU A 212 -10.83 26.26 -9.76
CA GLU A 212 -12.15 26.05 -10.37
C GLU A 212 -13.07 25.28 -9.44
N LEU A 213 -12.61 24.18 -8.84
CA LEU A 213 -13.40 23.39 -7.91
C LEU A 213 -13.84 24.23 -6.70
N ARG A 214 -12.93 25.04 -6.14
CA ARG A 214 -13.25 25.96 -5.04
C ARG A 214 -14.37 26.92 -5.43
N ARG A 215 -14.28 27.52 -6.61
CA ARG A 215 -15.28 28.45 -7.13
C ARG A 215 -16.64 27.77 -7.24
N GLU A 216 -16.72 26.58 -7.82
CA GLU A 216 -17.97 25.84 -7.97
C GLU A 216 -18.58 25.44 -6.60
N VAL A 217 -17.75 24.98 -5.66
CA VAL A 217 -18.20 24.66 -4.30
C VAL A 217 -18.74 25.89 -3.58
N TRP A 218 -18.09 27.05 -3.74
CA TRP A 218 -18.58 28.31 -3.17
C TRP A 218 -19.92 28.74 -3.77
N TYR A 219 -20.08 28.65 -5.09
CA TYR A 219 -21.36 28.95 -5.74
C TYR A 219 -22.46 28.02 -5.24
N ALA A 220 -22.23 26.71 -5.23
CA ALA A 220 -23.20 25.75 -4.73
C ALA A 220 -23.59 26.04 -3.27
N THR A 221 -22.62 26.35 -2.42
CA THR A 221 -22.87 26.70 -1.01
C THR A 221 -23.69 27.99 -0.88
N PHE A 222 -23.37 29.02 -1.67
CA PHE A 222 -24.12 30.28 -1.66
C PHE A 222 -25.59 30.07 -2.04
N TYR A 223 -25.87 29.27 -3.07
CA TYR A 223 -27.26 28.98 -3.45
C TYR A 223 -28.01 28.21 -2.35
N LEU A 224 -27.36 27.24 -1.69
CA LEU A 224 -27.97 26.48 -0.61
C LEU A 224 -28.28 27.33 0.63
N THR A 225 -27.55 28.43 0.87
CA THR A 225 -27.75 29.28 2.05
C THR A 225 -28.61 30.51 1.80
N THR A 226 -28.85 30.89 0.54
CA THR A 226 -29.63 32.08 0.18
C THR A 226 -31.00 31.79 -0.43
N VAL A 227 -31.24 30.57 -0.91
CA VAL A 227 -32.50 30.18 -1.58
C VAL A 227 -33.39 29.29 -0.69
N VAL A 228 -33.00 29.05 0.57
CA VAL A 228 -33.77 28.30 1.58
C VAL A 228 -34.24 29.23 2.70
#